data_AF-A0A3M7PC71-F1
#
_entry.id   AF-A0A3M7PC71-F1
#
_cell.length_a   1.000
_cell.length_b   1.000
_cell.length_c   1.000
_cell.angle_alpha   90.00
_cell.angle_beta   90.00
_cell.angle_gamma   90.00
#
_symmetry.space_group_name_H-M   'P 1'
#
loop_
_entity.id
_entity.type
_entity.pdbx_description
1 polymer ?
#
loop_
_entity_poly.entity_id
_entity_poly.type
_entity_poly.pdbx_seq_one_letter_code
_entity_poly.pdbx_strand_id
1 'polypeptide(L)'
;MNFKICLSLIVFCALLGQRNAQSLEEKCLNGNGYFTDPRYQCKVFYRCVNTGQPGFEIKTFHCPYGLYFDSKKNLCDRPDNVECF
;
A
#
# COMPACT_ATOMS: atom_id res chain seq x y z
N MET A 1 -27.83 -24.13 -9.83
CA MET A 1 -26.69 -25.05 -9.63
C MET A 1 -26.20 -25.54 -10.98
N ASN A 2 -25.03 -25.09 -11.44
CA ASN A 2 -24.26 -25.75 -12.50
C ASN A 2 -22.81 -25.24 -12.44
N PHE A 3 -21.93 -26.06 -11.88
CA PHE A 3 -20.57 -25.74 -11.44
C PHE A 3 -19.51 -25.81 -12.56
N LYS A 4 -19.94 -25.79 -13.83
CA LYS A 4 -19.04 -25.98 -14.99
C LYS A 4 -18.46 -24.69 -15.58
N ILE A 5 -18.87 -23.52 -15.10
CA ILE A 5 -18.47 -22.23 -15.69
C ILE A 5 -17.21 -21.63 -15.03
N CYS A 6 -16.75 -22.17 -13.90
CA CYS A 6 -15.70 -21.52 -13.11
C CYS A 6 -14.28 -22.08 -13.34
N LEU A 7 -14.11 -23.38 -13.62
CA LEU A 7 -12.76 -23.98 -13.63
C LEU A 7 -11.90 -23.56 -14.84
N SER A 8 -12.48 -23.41 -16.03
CA SER A 8 -11.71 -23.18 -17.27
C SER A 8 -11.21 -21.74 -17.42
N LEU A 9 -11.88 -20.76 -16.79
CA LEU A 9 -11.55 -19.33 -16.88
C LEU A 9 -10.48 -18.90 -15.85
N ILE A 10 -10.40 -19.60 -14.71
CA ILE A 10 -9.40 -19.33 -13.66
C ILE A 10 -7.98 -19.62 -14.18
N VAL A 11 -7.80 -20.66 -15.02
CA VAL A 11 -6.49 -21.06 -15.55
C VAL A 11 -5.93 -20.01 -16.53
N PHE A 12 -6.78 -19.38 -17.33
CA PHE A 12 -6.36 -18.33 -18.27
C PHE A 12 -5.94 -17.03 -17.56
N CYS A 13 -6.60 -16.69 -16.45
CA CYS A 13 -6.26 -15.53 -15.64
C CYS A 13 -4.92 -15.71 -14.89
N ALA A 14 -4.59 -16.95 -14.50
CA ALA A 14 -3.31 -17.27 -13.86
C ALA A 14 -2.10 -17.15 -14.82
N LEU A 15 -2.29 -17.42 -16.12
CA LEU A 15 -1.21 -17.33 -17.12
C LEU A 15 -1.02 -15.93 -17.73
N LEU A 16 -2.02 -15.05 -17.65
CA LEU A 16 -1.98 -13.69 -18.22
C LEU A 16 -1.66 -12.58 -17.21
N GLY A 17 -1.11 -12.93 -16.06
CA GLY A 17 -0.59 -11.97 -15.10
C GLY A 17 -1.57 -11.63 -14.00
N GLN A 18 -1.39 -12.31 -12.87
CA GLN A 18 -1.80 -11.78 -11.57
C GLN A 18 -1.05 -10.46 -11.36
N ARG A 19 -1.68 -9.33 -11.70
CA ARG A 19 -1.18 -8.02 -11.26
C ARG A 19 -1.24 -8.04 -9.75
N ASN A 20 -0.09 -8.29 -9.13
CA ASN A 20 0.07 -8.26 -7.69
C ASN A 20 0.00 -6.79 -7.25
N ALA A 21 -1.22 -6.27 -7.17
CA ALA A 21 -1.48 -4.97 -6.58
C ALA A 21 -1.38 -5.18 -5.07
N GLN A 22 -0.17 -5.03 -4.50
CA GLN A 22 0.02 -5.09 -3.04
C GLN A 22 -1.04 -4.21 -2.38
N SER A 23 -1.94 -4.87 -1.64
CA SER A 23 -3.06 -4.19 -1.02
C SER A 23 -2.55 -3.33 0.14
N LEU A 24 -3.26 -2.26 0.46
CA LEU A 24 -2.82 -1.37 1.55
C LEU A 24 -2.81 -2.10 2.91
N GLU A 25 -3.67 -3.10 3.08
CA GLU A 25 -3.72 -3.97 4.25
C GLU A 25 -2.46 -4.84 4.38
N GLU A 26 -1.93 -5.36 3.26
CA GLU A 26 -0.65 -6.11 3.26
C GLU A 26 0.52 -5.24 3.74
N LYS A 27 0.56 -3.96 3.34
CA LYS A 27 1.61 -3.03 3.82
C LYS A 27 1.54 -2.84 5.34
N CYS A 28 0.34 -2.80 5.88
CA CYS A 28 0.10 -2.68 7.32
C CYS A 28 0.41 -3.96 8.10
N LEU A 29 0.66 -5.12 7.45
CA LEU A 29 1.09 -6.34 8.15
C LEU A 29 2.42 -6.17 8.90
N ASN A 30 3.22 -5.17 8.52
CA ASN A 30 4.43 -4.79 9.25
C ASN A 30 4.14 -4.13 10.61
N GLY A 31 2.87 -3.94 10.95
CA GLY A 31 2.41 -3.44 12.24
C GLY A 31 2.06 -1.96 12.24
N ASN A 32 2.05 -1.38 13.45
CA ASN A 32 1.74 0.03 13.66
C ASN A 32 2.86 0.91 13.13
N GLY A 33 2.53 1.94 12.36
CA GLY A 33 3.54 2.85 11.84
C GLY A 33 3.07 3.71 10.69
N TYR A 34 4.02 4.45 10.12
CA TYR A 34 3.83 5.22 8.90
C TYR A 34 4.59 4.57 7.75
N PHE A 35 3.93 4.46 6.60
CA PHE A 35 4.45 3.77 5.43
C PHE A 35 4.28 4.64 4.19
N THR A 36 5.32 4.70 3.36
CA THR A 36 5.32 5.44 2.08
C THR A 36 4.54 4.68 1.00
N ASP A 37 3.98 5.41 0.04
CA ASP A 37 3.60 4.83 -1.25
C ASP A 37 4.55 5.23 -2.38
N PRO A 38 5.40 4.32 -2.89
CA PRO A 38 6.27 4.63 -4.03
C PRO A 38 5.46 4.88 -5.31
N ARG A 39 4.23 4.35 -5.42
CA ARG A 39 3.34 4.59 -6.59
C ARG A 39 2.97 6.07 -6.75
N TYR A 40 2.98 6.83 -5.65
CA TYR A 40 2.68 8.26 -5.63
C TYR A 40 3.93 9.10 -5.38
N GLN A 41 5.11 8.59 -5.75
CA GLN A 41 6.39 9.29 -5.56
C GLN A 41 6.57 9.76 -4.11
N CYS A 42 6.15 8.97 -3.13
CA CYS A 42 6.21 9.29 -1.70
C CYS A 42 5.49 10.60 -1.27
N LYS A 43 4.66 11.20 -2.14
CA LYS A 43 3.79 12.34 -1.79
C LYS A 43 2.61 11.91 -0.92
N VAL A 44 2.29 10.62 -0.94
CA VAL A 44 1.24 9.97 -0.16
C VAL A 44 1.89 9.00 0.80
N PHE A 45 1.42 9.01 2.04
CA PHE A 45 1.82 8.06 3.07
C PHE A 45 0.61 7.64 3.89
N TYR A 46 0.74 6.51 4.59
CA TYR A 46 -0.35 5.92 5.35
C TYR A 46 0.07 5.70 6.79
N ARG A 47 -0.87 5.86 7.72
CA ARG A 47 -0.72 5.42 9.11
C ARG A 47 -1.54 4.16 9.31
N CYS A 48 -0.88 3.09 9.71
CA CYS A 48 -1.53 1.84 10.11
C CYS A 48 -1.64 1.78 11.63
N VAL A 49 -2.82 1.42 12.13
CA VAL A 49 -3.09 1.22 13.56
C VAL A 49 -3.85 -0.07 13.78
N ASN A 50 -3.29 -0.97 14.57
CA ASN A 50 -3.95 -2.15 15.08
C ASN A 50 -4.83 -1.74 16.26
N THR A 51 -6.14 -1.90 16.09
CA THR A 51 -7.16 -1.51 17.07
C THR A 51 -7.55 -2.66 18.00
N GLY A 52 -6.90 -3.82 17.89
CA GLY A 52 -7.28 -5.05 18.58
C GLY A 52 -8.46 -5.79 17.93
N GLN A 53 -9.01 -5.25 16.83
CA GLN A 53 -10.01 -5.91 16.00
C GLN A 53 -9.34 -6.55 14.76
N PRO A 54 -10.01 -7.45 14.04
CA PRO A 54 -9.49 -7.99 12.78
C PRO A 54 -9.18 -6.85 11.79
N GLY A 55 -7.94 -6.80 11.32
CA GLY A 55 -7.46 -5.79 10.36
C GLY A 55 -6.73 -4.60 11.00
N PHE A 56 -6.46 -3.59 10.19
CA PHE A 56 -5.82 -2.34 10.61
C PHE A 56 -6.73 -1.15 10.28
N GLU A 57 -6.78 -0.16 11.15
CA GLU A 57 -7.28 1.16 10.79
C GLU A 57 -6.19 1.87 9.98
N ILE A 58 -6.53 2.27 8.75
CA ILE A 58 -5.58 2.89 7.82
C ILE A 58 -6.05 4.30 7.49
N LYS A 59 -5.15 5.27 7.70
CA LYS A 59 -5.39 6.67 7.32
C LYS A 59 -4.37 7.12 6.29
N THR A 60 -4.86 7.70 5.22
CA THR A 60 -4.04 8.26 4.14
C THR A 60 -3.78 9.73 4.38
N PHE A 61 -2.54 10.16 4.13
CA PHE A 61 -2.09 11.53 4.27
C PHE A 61 -1.34 11.97 3.02
N HIS A 62 -1.38 13.28 2.76
CA HIS A 62 -0.66 13.92 1.66
C HIS A 62 0.35 14.91 2.25
N CYS A 63 1.57 14.86 1.75
CA CYS A 63 2.53 15.91 2.03
C CYS A 63 2.11 17.22 1.34
N PRO A 64 2.44 18.38 1.92
CA PRO A 64 2.31 19.66 1.24
C PRO A 64 3.02 19.67 -0.11
N TYR A 65 2.62 20.61 -0.97
CA TYR A 65 3.17 20.72 -2.32
C TYR A 65 4.71 20.79 -2.29
N GLY A 66 5.36 19.96 -3.11
CA GLY A 66 6.82 19.90 -3.23
C GLY A 66 7.54 19.07 -2.17
N LEU A 67 6.82 18.49 -1.19
CA LEU A 67 7.40 17.66 -0.12
C LEU A 67 7.05 16.18 -0.27
N TYR A 68 7.91 15.33 0.28
CA TYR A 68 7.90 13.88 0.16
C TYR A 68 8.01 13.28 1.57
N PHE A 69 7.29 12.19 1.85
CA PHE A 69 7.32 11.59 3.18
C PHE A 69 8.63 10.83 3.42
N ASP A 70 9.41 11.27 4.40
CA ASP A 70 10.59 10.59 4.92
C ASP A 70 10.16 9.60 6.01
N SER A 71 10.18 8.30 5.70
CA SER A 71 9.83 7.24 6.66
C SER A 71 10.85 7.06 7.79
N LYS A 72 12.09 7.52 7.61
CA LYS A 72 13.13 7.46 8.66
C LYS A 72 12.88 8.54 9.72
N LYS A 73 12.42 9.71 9.29
CA LYS A 73 12.13 10.86 10.19
C LYS A 73 10.66 10.99 10.56
N ASN A 74 9.77 10.26 9.89
CA ASN A 74 8.31 10.36 10.02
C ASN A 74 7.78 11.78 9.78
N LEU A 75 8.30 12.49 8.77
CA LEU A 75 7.87 13.83 8.40
C LEU A 75 7.95 14.06 6.89
N CYS A 76 7.26 15.10 6.40
CA CYS A 76 7.41 15.53 5.02
C CYS A 76 8.68 16.39 4.88
N ASP A 77 9.61 15.95 4.04
CA ASP A 77 10.90 16.61 3.80
C ASP A 77 11.04 16.95 2.31
N ARG A 78 12.11 17.68 1.96
CA ARG A 78 12.51 17.96 0.59
C ARG A 78 12.85 16.65 -0.15
N PRO A 79 12.56 16.54 -1.45
CA PRO A 79 12.84 15.33 -2.23
C PRO A 79 14.31 14.87 -2.13
N ASP A 80 15.24 15.83 -2.08
CA ASP A 80 16.69 15.57 -1.98
C ASP A 80 17.09 14.82 -0.69
N ASN A 81 16.23 14.86 0.33
CA ASN A 81 16.46 14.24 1.64
C ASN A 81 15.72 12.90 1.81
N VAL A 82 14.90 12.49 0.84
CA VAL A 82 14.00 11.33 0.97
C VAL A 82 14.45 10.19 0.06
N GLU A 83 14.70 9.03 0.64
CA GLU A 83 14.88 7.79 -0.11
C GLU A 83 13.52 7.22 -0.51
N CYS A 84 13.09 7.50 -1.74
CA CYS A 84 11.85 7.01 -2.33
C CYS A 84 12.16 6.00 -3.45
N PHE A 85 11.88 4.71 -3.23
CA PHE A 85 12.18 3.61 -4.16
C PHE A 85 10.96 2.72 -4.39
#